data_AF-A0A957CFK8-F1
#
_entry.id   AF-A0A957CFK8-F1
#
_cell.length_a   1.000
_cell.length_b   1.000
_cell.length_c   1.000
_cell.angle_alpha   90.00
_cell.angle_beta   90.00
_cell.angle_gamma   90.00
#
_symmetry.space_group_name_H-M   'P 1'
#
loop_
_entity.id
_entity.type
_entity.pdbx_description
1 polymer ?
#
loop_
_entity_poly.entity_id
_entity_poly.type
_entity_poly.pdbx_seq_one_letter_code
_entity_poly.pdbx_strand_id
1 'polypeptide(L)' 'LVFKAGHHGSRTSGTMPFLEAVQPQIIIVSAGEDNRFGHPHPEMLDRAAAIGASVLRTDQLGTIELTTDGKVMWWQALR' A
#
# COMPACT_ATOMS: atom_id res chain seq x y z
N LEU A 1 4.00 3.13 10.83
CA LEU A 1 4.75 2.11 10.04
C LEU A 1 4.27 2.12 8.60
N VAL A 2 5.17 1.89 7.63
CA VAL A 2 4.83 1.75 6.20
C VAL A 2 5.08 0.31 5.76
N PHE A 3 4.13 -0.26 5.01
CA PHE A 3 4.30 -1.56 4.35
C PHE A 3 4.25 -1.38 2.83
N LYS A 4 5.27 -1.87 2.11
CA LYS A 4 5.19 -1.98 0.65
C LYS A 4 4.54 -3.33 0.31
N ALA A 5 3.40 -3.29 -0.36
CA ALA A 5 2.72 -4.49 -0.82
C ALA A 5 3.64 -5.29 -1.76
N GLY A 6 3.84 -6.58 -1.43
CA GLY A 6 4.52 -7.52 -2.31
C GLY A 6 3.71 -7.77 -3.59
N HIS A 7 4.39 -8.13 -4.68
CA HIS A 7 3.77 -8.49 -5.96
C HIS A 7 2.65 -7.52 -6.38
N HIS A 8 2.92 -6.22 -6.41
CA HIS A 8 1.98 -5.19 -6.89
C HIS A 8 0.60 -5.16 -6.19
N GLY A 9 0.48 -5.72 -4.98
CA GLY A 9 -0.82 -5.86 -4.31
C GLY A 9 -1.64 -7.08 -4.76
N SER A 10 -0.98 -8.17 -5.16
CA SER A 10 -1.66 -9.43 -5.47
C SER A 10 -2.54 -9.93 -4.31
N ARG A 11 -3.40 -10.93 -4.60
CA ARG A 11 -4.32 -11.52 -3.62
C ARG A 11 -3.64 -11.97 -2.32
N THR A 12 -2.40 -12.46 -2.38
CA THR A 12 -1.62 -12.95 -1.21
C THR A 12 -0.67 -11.89 -0.64
N SER A 13 -0.67 -10.68 -1.17
CA SER A 13 0.14 -9.58 -0.67
C SER A 13 -0.36 -9.13 0.70
N GLY A 14 0.46 -9.34 1.74
CA GLY A 14 0.11 -9.07 3.14
C GLY A 14 -1.05 -9.94 3.61
N THR A 15 -0.76 -11.07 4.24
CA THR A 15 -1.80 -11.89 4.88
C THR A 15 -2.39 -11.17 6.08
N MET A 16 -3.64 -11.48 6.46
CA MET A 16 -4.27 -10.82 7.62
C MET A 16 -3.45 -10.96 8.91
N PRO A 17 -2.93 -12.16 9.28
CA PRO A 17 -2.13 -12.28 10.50
C PRO A 17 -0.87 -11.42 10.50
N PHE A 18 -0.23 -11.26 9.33
CA PHE A 18 0.93 -10.38 9.21
C PHE A 18 0.54 -8.92 9.38
N LEU A 19 -0.54 -8.48 8.72
CA LEU A 19 -1.02 -7.11 8.75
C LEU A 19 -1.52 -6.70 10.15
N GLU A 20 -2.15 -7.61 10.88
CA GLU A 20 -2.55 -7.41 12.28
C GLU A 20 -1.34 -7.31 13.23
N ALA A 21 -0.26 -8.06 12.97
CA ALA A 21 0.93 -8.01 13.78
C ALA A 21 1.76 -6.72 13.58
N VAL A 22 1.82 -6.22 12.35
CA VAL A 22 2.64 -5.03 12.01
C VAL A 22 1.89 -3.71 12.02
N GLN A 23 0.55 -3.74 11.90
CA GLN A 23 -0.36 -2.57 11.92
C GLN A 23 0.19 -1.35 11.14
N PRO A 24 0.43 -1.48 9.81
CA PRO A 24 0.89 -0.35 9.02
C PRO A 24 -0.16 0.76 8.98
N GLN A 25 0.29 2.01 9.08
CA GLN A 25 -0.55 3.18 8.86
C GLN A 25 -0.79 3.41 7.37
N ILE A 26 0.23 3.11 6.57
CA ILE A 26 0.24 3.28 5.11
C ILE A 26 0.70 1.98 4.45
N ILE A 27 -0.02 1.56 3.43
CA ILE A 27 0.38 0.51 2.51
C ILE A 27 0.62 1.12 1.12
N ILE A 28 1.81 0.93 0.57
CA ILE A 28 2.16 1.39 -0.78
C ILE A 28 2.01 0.22 -1.75
N VAL A 29 1.23 0.44 -2.80
CA VAL A 29 1.06 -0.49 -3.91
C VAL A 29 1.73 0.10 -5.15
N SER A 30 2.80 -0.56 -5.60
CA SER A 30 3.41 -0.24 -6.89
C SER A 30 2.65 -0.98 -7.99
N ALA A 31 1.91 -0.24 -8.81
CA ALA A 31 1.18 -0.73 -9.98
C ALA A 31 1.35 0.26 -11.15
N GLY A 32 1.21 -0.24 -12.38
CA GLY A 32 1.20 0.60 -13.58
C GLY A 32 -0.22 1.06 -13.93
N GLU A 33 -0.36 2.20 -14.60
CA GLU A 33 -1.66 2.77 -15.02
C GLU A 33 -2.48 1.81 -15.89
N ASP A 34 -1.80 1.06 -16.78
CA ASP A 34 -2.40 0.02 -17.63
C ASP A 34 -2.25 -1.39 -17.03
N ASN A 35 -2.37 -1.55 -15.71
CA ASN A 35 -2.20 -2.85 -15.08
C ASN A 35 -3.28 -3.86 -15.49
N ARG A 36 -2.95 -4.74 -16.43
CA ARG A 36 -3.83 -5.81 -16.94
C ARG A 36 -3.98 -7.02 -16.00
N PHE A 37 -3.20 -7.10 -14.92
CA PHE A 37 -3.25 -8.22 -13.97
C PHE A 37 -4.35 -8.06 -12.91
N GLY A 38 -5.06 -6.92 -12.89
CA GLY A 38 -6.10 -6.66 -11.90
C GLY A 38 -5.55 -6.48 -10.48
N HIS A 39 -4.35 -5.91 -10.35
CA HIS A 39 -3.78 -5.53 -9.05
C HIS A 39 -3.92 -4.02 -8.78
N PRO A 40 -4.02 -3.59 -7.51
CA PRO A 40 -4.18 -4.41 -6.31
C PRO A 40 -5.49 -5.21 -6.32
N HIS A 41 -5.42 -6.45 -5.84
CA HIS A 41 -6.55 -7.37 -5.83
C HIS A 41 -7.54 -6.95 -4.71
N PRO A 42 -8.87 -7.07 -4.92
CA PRO A 42 -9.86 -6.66 -3.93
C PRO A 42 -9.61 -7.20 -2.50
N GLU A 43 -9.28 -8.48 -2.36
CA GLU A 43 -9.02 -9.11 -1.06
C GLU A 43 -7.83 -8.49 -0.32
N MET A 44 -6.85 -7.92 -1.03
CA MET A 44 -5.76 -7.19 -0.39
C MET A 44 -6.22 -5.82 0.11
N LEU A 45 -7.07 -5.13 -0.67
CA LEU A 45 -7.69 -3.87 -0.27
C LEU A 45 -8.63 -4.05 0.93
N ASP A 46 -9.41 -5.13 0.95
CA ASP A 46 -10.31 -5.46 2.06
C ASP A 46 -9.54 -5.66 3.36
N ARG A 47 -8.40 -6.36 3.32
CA ARG A 47 -7.52 -6.51 4.50
C ARG A 47 -6.93 -5.18 4.95
N ALA A 48 -6.49 -4.35 4.02
CA ALA A 48 -5.98 -3.01 4.34
C ALA A 48 -7.05 -2.16 5.03
N ALA A 49 -8.29 -2.19 4.52
CA ALA A 49 -9.43 -1.50 5.11
C ALA A 49 -9.77 -2.04 6.51
N ALA A 50 -9.76 -3.37 6.68
CA ALA A 50 -10.06 -4.03 7.94
C ALA A 50 -9.10 -3.63 9.08
N ILE A 51 -7.84 -3.34 8.77
CA ILE A 51 -6.86 -2.84 9.76
C ILE A 51 -6.78 -1.30 9.83
N GLY A 52 -7.60 -0.58 9.06
CA GLY A 52 -7.60 0.88 9.02
C GLY A 52 -6.39 1.51 8.33
N ALA A 53 -5.68 0.78 7.48
CA ALA A 53 -4.50 1.30 6.77
C ALA A 53 -4.91 2.11 5.54
N SER A 54 -4.23 3.23 5.30
CA SER A 54 -4.37 4.00 4.06
C SER A 54 -3.60 3.31 2.93
N VAL A 55 -4.21 3.15 1.76
CA VAL A 55 -3.55 2.57 0.59
C VAL A 55 -3.18 3.67 -0.40
N LEU A 56 -1.90 3.78 -0.73
CA LEU A 56 -1.38 4.70 -1.76
C LEU A 56 -0.91 3.88 -2.97
N ARG A 57 -1.34 4.26 -4.17
CA ARG A 57 -1.07 3.49 -5.40
C ARG A 57 -0.37 4.33 -6.47
N THR A 58 0.71 3.79 -7.06
CA THR A 58 1.49 4.53 -8.06
C THR A 58 0.77 4.68 -9.40
N ASP A 59 -0.16 3.78 -9.73
CA ASP A 59 -1.00 3.90 -10.92
C ASP A 59 -2.01 5.06 -10.84
N GLN A 60 -2.35 5.50 -9.63
CA GLN A 60 -3.24 6.63 -9.40
C GLN A 60 -2.48 7.91 -9.10
N LEU A 61 -1.40 7.83 -8.33
CA LEU A 61 -0.71 8.98 -7.76
C LEU A 61 0.63 9.30 -8.43
N GLY A 62 1.11 8.47 -9.37
CA GLY A 62 2.45 8.60 -9.93
C GLY A 62 3.52 8.21 -8.92
N THR A 63 4.59 9.00 -8.84
CA THR A 63 5.67 8.79 -7.87
C THR A 63 5.19 9.18 -6.48
N ILE A 64 5.31 8.26 -5.51
CA ILE A 64 4.99 8.52 -4.10
C ILE A 64 6.30 8.67 -3.33
N GLU A 65 6.50 9.82 -2.71
CA GLU A 65 7.65 10.08 -1.83
C GLU A 65 7.20 10.09 -0.38
N LEU A 66 7.97 9.40 0.47
CA LEU A 66 7.73 9.29 1.90
C LEU A 66 8.99 9.70 2.65
N THR A 67 8.85 10.66 3.57
CA THR A 67 9.94 11.19 4.38
C THR A 67 9.56 11.11 5.84
N THR A 68 10.50 10.76 6.71
CA THR A 68 10.28 10.68 8.15
C THR A 68 11.50 11.15 8.91
N ASP A 69 11.27 11.77 10.06
CA ASP A 69 12.30 12.09 11.06
C ASP A 69 12.40 11.00 12.15
N GLY A 70 11.68 9.87 11.99
CA GLY A 70 11.56 8.81 12.97
C GLY A 70 10.41 8.97 13.97
N LYS A 71 9.72 10.12 13.98
CA LYS A 71 8.52 10.39 14.81
C LYS A 71 7.30 10.71 13.97
N VAL A 72 7.47 11.57 12.97
CA VAL A 72 6.45 12.03 12.04
C VAL A 72 6.81 11.53 10.65
N MET A 73 5.78 11.30 9.85
CA MET A 73 5.89 10.83 8.49
C MET A 73 5.08 11.74 7.58
N TRP A 74 5.73 12.28 6.57
CA TRP A 74 5.13 13.10 5.52
C TRP A 74 5.18 12.33 4.22
N TRP A 75 4.18 12.54 3.37
CA TRP A 75 4.18 11.97 2.04
C TRP A 75 3.63 12.97 1.03
N GLN A 76 4.12 12.84 -0.19
CA GLN A 76 3.63 13.60 -1.34
C GLN A 76 3.56 12.70 -2.57
N ALA A 77 2.74 13.12 -3.54
CA ALA A 77 2.61 12.47 -4.84
C ALA A 77 3.11 13.44 -5.93
N LEU A 78 3.93 12.93 -6.83
CA LEU A 78 4.46 13.63 -7.99
C LEU A 78 3.92 12.96 -9.25
N ARG A 79 3.16 13.72 -10.03
CA ARG A 79 2.70 13.32 -11.37
C ARG A 79 3.51 14.05 -12.42
#